data_AF-A0A8H8N6X1-F1
#
_entry.id   AF-A0A8H8N6X1-F1
#
_cell.length_a   1.000
_cell.length_b   1.000
_cell.length_c   1.000
_cell.angle_alpha   90.00
_cell.angle_beta   90.00
_cell.angle_gamma   90.00
#
_symmetry.space_group_name_H-M   'P 1'
#
loop_
_entity.id
_entity.type
_entity.pdbx_description
1 polymer ?
#
loop_
_entity_poly.entity_id
_entity_poly.type
_entity_poly.pdbx_seq_one_letter_code
_entity_poly.pdbx_strand_id
1 'polypeptide(L)'
;MVPPLDVLLSDPKFAGPAESLTDEEKQRIRDNEIWGRDSIGYFIEMTTRPATIGLGLYDNPIGQLAWMGEKYLEYSDPQYGVPPSTITNNTILTAVSIYYLTRTFETAANIYFQNPAGFQQQLLKAVNDIPMGFSEYPYEGMFYPKFYLAEMGNLVYHSAHKRGGHFSALDNPPAYVDDIRRLAGLLHKREGEAAESTTDRKEYHVEL
;
A
#
# COMPACT_ATOMS: atom_id res chain seq x y z
N MET A 1 7.47 4.49 -6.51
CA MET A 1 6.56 4.03 -7.58
C MET A 1 7.31 3.09 -8.50
N VAL A 2 6.60 2.15 -9.12
CA VAL A 2 7.16 1.34 -10.22
C VAL A 2 7.48 2.26 -11.40
N PRO A 3 8.64 2.12 -12.06
CA PRO A 3 8.94 2.83 -13.29
C PRO A 3 7.93 2.51 -14.41
N PRO A 4 7.82 3.38 -15.44
CA PRO A 4 7.06 3.09 -16.64
C PRO A 4 7.45 1.76 -17.29
N LEU A 5 6.51 1.14 -18.02
CA LEU A 5 6.70 -0.20 -18.56
C LEU A 5 7.89 -0.27 -19.54
N ASP A 6 8.11 0.75 -20.36
CA ASP A 6 9.24 0.84 -21.29
C ASP A 6 10.59 0.95 -20.55
N VAL A 7 10.62 1.63 -19.40
CA VAL A 7 11.79 1.67 -18.53
C VAL A 7 12.07 0.28 -17.94
N LEU A 8 11.05 -0.45 -17.49
CA LEU A 8 11.21 -1.83 -17.01
C LEU A 8 11.69 -2.79 -18.10
N LEU A 9 11.17 -2.66 -19.33
CA LEU A 9 11.54 -3.50 -20.47
C LEU A 9 12.97 -3.22 -20.97
N SER A 10 13.49 -2.01 -20.73
CA SER A 10 14.86 -1.63 -21.10
C SER A 10 15.90 -1.88 -20.01
N ASP A 11 15.48 -2.08 -18.76
CA ASP A 11 16.37 -2.43 -17.65
C ASP A 11 16.75 -3.93 -17.74
N PRO A 12 18.05 -4.29 -17.89
CA PRO A 12 18.49 -5.68 -17.97
C PRO A 12 18.08 -6.54 -16.77
N LYS A 13 17.86 -5.93 -15.60
CA LYS A 13 17.38 -6.61 -14.40
C LYS A 13 15.92 -7.01 -14.50
N PHE A 14 15.10 -6.19 -15.16
CA PHE A 14 13.64 -6.32 -15.15
C PHE A 14 13.05 -6.75 -16.49
N ALA A 15 13.78 -6.67 -17.60
CA ALA A 15 13.28 -6.93 -18.95
C ALA A 15 12.58 -8.29 -19.07
N GLY A 16 13.26 -9.38 -18.70
CA GLY A 16 12.69 -10.73 -18.77
C GLY A 16 11.40 -10.90 -17.96
N PRO A 17 11.40 -10.57 -16.65
CA PRO A 17 10.17 -10.57 -15.84
C PRO A 17 9.07 -9.65 -16.39
N ALA A 18 9.40 -8.46 -16.87
CA ALA A 18 8.43 -7.50 -17.41
C ALA A 18 7.79 -7.99 -18.73
N GLU A 19 8.55 -8.68 -19.59
CA GLU A 19 8.02 -9.31 -20.80
C GLU A 19 6.99 -10.40 -20.48
N SER A 20 7.22 -11.15 -19.40
CA SER A 20 6.36 -12.25 -18.96
C SER A 20 5.04 -11.83 -18.32
N LEU A 21 4.87 -10.54 -18.02
CA LEU A 21 3.62 -10.00 -17.49
C LEU A 21 2.46 -10.20 -18.47
N THR A 22 1.28 -10.45 -17.92
CA THR A 22 0.02 -10.46 -18.67
C THR A 22 -0.28 -9.07 -19.24
N ASP A 23 -1.15 -9.01 -20.24
CA ASP A 23 -1.58 -7.73 -20.81
C ASP A 23 -2.29 -6.84 -19.78
N GLU A 24 -3.02 -7.46 -18.84
CA GLU A 24 -3.67 -6.77 -17.73
C GLU A 24 -2.65 -6.14 -16.77
N GLU A 25 -1.62 -6.89 -16.34
CA GLU A 25 -0.56 -6.34 -15.48
C GLU A 25 0.23 -5.24 -16.20
N LYS A 26 0.53 -5.42 -17.49
CA LYS A 26 1.16 -4.38 -18.32
C LYS A 26 0.29 -3.12 -18.39
N GLN A 27 -1.03 -3.28 -18.49
CA GLN A 27 -1.95 -2.14 -18.47
C GLN A 27 -1.93 -1.44 -17.12
N ARG A 28 -1.98 -2.17 -16.01
CA ARG A 28 -1.93 -1.58 -14.67
C ARG A 28 -0.63 -0.81 -14.40
N ILE A 29 0.51 -1.27 -14.94
CA ILE A 29 1.76 -0.49 -14.88
C ILE A 29 1.63 0.83 -15.64
N ARG A 30 0.98 0.84 -16.81
CA ARG A 30 0.71 2.09 -17.55
C ARG A 30 -0.26 3.00 -16.78
N ASP A 31 -1.25 2.42 -16.10
CA ASP A 31 -2.22 3.19 -15.31
C ASP A 31 -1.56 3.90 -14.12
N ASN A 32 -0.45 3.37 -13.57
CA ASN A 32 0.34 4.08 -12.55
C ASN A 32 0.81 5.46 -13.01
N GLU A 33 1.15 5.63 -14.29
CA GLU A 33 1.59 6.92 -14.83
C GLU A 33 0.43 7.90 -14.94
N ILE A 34 -0.75 7.41 -15.32
CA ILE A 34 -1.98 8.21 -15.38
C ILE A 34 -2.34 8.68 -13.97
N TRP A 35 -2.36 7.77 -13.00
CA TRP A 35 -2.62 8.10 -11.61
C TRP A 35 -1.57 9.08 -11.05
N GLY A 36 -0.28 8.83 -11.35
CA GLY A 36 0.82 9.70 -10.95
C GLY A 36 0.78 11.10 -11.56
N ARG A 37 0.08 11.30 -12.68
CA ARG A 37 -0.12 12.61 -13.30
C ARG A 37 -1.40 13.29 -12.79
N ASP A 38 -2.50 12.56 -12.73
CA ASP A 38 -3.83 13.12 -12.60
C ASP A 38 -4.34 13.11 -11.14
N SER A 39 -3.82 12.23 -10.29
CA SER A 39 -4.35 11.99 -8.94
C SER A 39 -3.47 12.52 -7.79
N ILE A 40 -2.29 13.08 -8.09
CA ILE A 40 -1.33 13.52 -7.04
C ILE A 40 -1.43 15.01 -6.67
N GLY A 41 -2.44 15.75 -7.14
CA GLY A 41 -2.59 17.18 -6.82
C GLY A 41 -2.63 17.47 -5.32
N TYR A 42 -3.33 16.62 -4.56
CA TYR A 42 -3.37 16.70 -3.09
C TYR A 42 -1.96 16.58 -2.47
N PHE A 43 -1.15 15.65 -3.00
CA PHE A 43 0.21 15.41 -2.53
C PHE A 43 1.11 16.60 -2.83
N ILE A 44 1.01 17.20 -4.02
CA ILE A 44 1.80 18.38 -4.38
C ILE A 44 1.48 19.55 -3.44
N GLU A 45 0.20 19.83 -3.20
CA GLU A 45 -0.23 20.91 -2.31
C GLU A 45 0.25 20.64 -0.87
N MET A 46 0.00 19.45 -0.32
CA MET A 46 0.37 19.09 1.05
C MET A 46 1.88 18.94 1.24
N THR A 47 2.63 18.61 0.18
CA THR A 47 4.11 18.58 0.21
C THR A 47 4.69 19.99 0.20
N THR A 48 4.10 20.93 -0.53
CA THR A 48 4.71 22.25 -0.75
C THR A 48 4.17 23.34 0.16
N ARG A 49 2.91 23.26 0.57
CA ARG A 49 2.19 24.28 1.35
C ARG A 49 1.30 23.66 2.45
N PRO A 50 1.80 22.73 3.29
CA PRO A 50 0.99 22.03 4.29
C PRO A 50 0.26 22.97 5.26
N ALA A 51 0.93 24.04 5.72
CA ALA A 51 0.32 25.02 6.61
C ALA A 51 -0.77 25.85 5.92
N THR A 52 -0.61 26.17 4.63
CA THR A 52 -1.60 26.95 3.88
C THR A 52 -2.90 26.17 3.70
N ILE A 53 -2.81 24.93 3.18
CA ILE A 53 -3.99 24.08 3.01
C ILE A 53 -4.60 23.68 4.37
N GLY A 54 -3.75 23.43 5.37
CA GLY A 54 -4.15 23.14 6.73
C GLY A 54 -4.99 24.25 7.35
N LEU A 55 -4.48 25.49 7.35
CA LEU A 55 -5.20 26.66 7.86
C LEU A 55 -6.43 27.00 7.00
N GLY A 56 -6.35 26.84 5.68
CA GLY A 56 -7.47 27.08 4.76
C GLY A 56 -8.67 26.15 4.99
N LEU A 57 -8.41 24.92 5.46
CA LEU A 57 -9.45 23.92 5.75
C LEU A 57 -9.74 23.77 7.25
N TYR A 58 -9.01 24.46 8.13
CA TYR A 58 -9.02 24.25 9.59
C TYR A 58 -10.42 24.35 10.23
N ASP A 59 -11.20 25.37 9.87
CA ASP A 59 -12.57 25.61 10.38
C ASP A 59 -13.62 25.50 9.26
N ASN A 60 -13.35 24.65 8.25
CA ASN A 60 -14.22 24.47 7.10
C ASN A 60 -14.61 22.99 6.92
N PRO A 61 -15.66 22.51 7.60
CA PRO A 61 -16.04 21.09 7.57
C PRO A 61 -16.49 20.63 6.16
N ILE A 62 -17.08 21.52 5.37
CA ILE A 62 -17.48 21.21 3.99
C ILE A 62 -16.25 21.11 3.07
N GLY A 63 -15.26 21.99 3.28
CA GLY A 63 -13.98 21.92 2.57
C GLY A 63 -13.21 20.64 2.89
N GLN A 64 -13.15 20.25 4.17
CA GLN A 64 -12.55 18.96 4.55
C GLN A 64 -13.31 17.77 3.96
N LEU A 65 -14.66 17.82 3.95
CA LEU A 65 -15.48 16.78 3.33
C LEU A 65 -15.21 16.67 1.83
N ALA A 66 -15.10 17.79 1.10
CA ALA A 66 -14.78 17.77 -0.31
C ALA A 66 -13.39 17.18 -0.56
N TRP A 67 -12.38 17.65 0.17
CA TRP A 67 -10.98 17.23 0.00
C TRP A 67 -10.76 15.75 0.31
N MET A 68 -11.29 15.26 1.43
CA MET A 68 -11.12 13.87 1.85
C MET A 68 -12.12 12.94 1.17
N GLY A 69 -13.36 13.40 0.96
CA GLY A 69 -14.42 12.62 0.34
C GLY A 69 -14.09 12.21 -1.08
N GLU A 70 -13.46 13.10 -1.86
CA GLU A 70 -12.94 12.77 -3.20
C GLU A 70 -12.07 11.51 -3.18
N LYS A 71 -11.19 11.35 -2.18
CA LYS A 71 -10.29 10.19 -2.08
C LYS A 71 -11.05 8.90 -1.79
N TYR A 72 -12.08 8.94 -0.95
CA TYR A 72 -12.95 7.79 -0.75
C TYR A 72 -13.70 7.39 -2.03
N LEU A 73 -14.14 8.36 -2.82
CA LEU A 73 -14.88 8.09 -4.05
C LEU A 73 -13.97 7.58 -5.18
N GLU A 74 -12.77 8.13 -5.32
CA GLU A 74 -11.84 7.79 -6.39
C GLU A 74 -11.00 6.55 -6.10
N TYR A 75 -10.58 6.35 -4.85
CA TYR A 75 -9.57 5.34 -4.52
C TYR A 75 -10.18 4.05 -3.94
N SER A 76 -11.49 3.99 -3.74
CA SER A 76 -12.17 2.75 -3.34
C SER A 76 -12.54 1.90 -4.55
N ASP A 77 -12.87 0.63 -4.31
CA ASP A 77 -13.53 -0.23 -5.30
C ASP A 77 -14.78 0.49 -5.87
N PRO A 78 -15.02 0.53 -7.19
CA PRO A 78 -16.22 1.13 -7.79
C PRO A 78 -17.54 0.56 -7.26
N GLN A 79 -17.51 -0.64 -6.67
CA GLN A 79 -18.63 -1.26 -5.97
C GLN A 79 -18.58 -1.00 -4.45
N TYR A 80 -17.97 0.09 -3.99
CA TYR A 80 -17.99 0.47 -2.57
C TYR A 80 -19.44 0.59 -2.06
N GLY A 81 -19.65 0.24 -0.80
CA GLY A 81 -20.99 0.14 -0.20
C GLY A 81 -21.77 -1.11 -0.58
N VAL A 82 -21.26 -1.93 -1.51
CA VAL A 82 -21.74 -3.30 -1.75
C VAL A 82 -20.83 -4.29 -1.02
N PRO A 83 -21.37 -5.22 -0.21
CA PRO A 83 -20.56 -6.24 0.46
C PRO A 83 -19.57 -6.93 -0.51
N PRO A 84 -18.32 -7.15 -0.08
CA PRO A 84 -17.82 -7.03 1.29
C PRO A 84 -17.48 -5.60 1.75
N SER A 85 -17.59 -4.59 0.89
CA SER A 85 -17.28 -3.21 1.26
C SER A 85 -18.22 -2.71 2.35
N THR A 86 -17.64 -2.02 3.32
CA THR A 86 -18.32 -1.39 4.46
C THR A 86 -18.31 0.14 4.36
N ILE A 87 -17.80 0.67 3.24
CA ILE A 87 -17.75 2.11 3.00
C ILE A 87 -19.16 2.60 2.66
N THR A 88 -19.66 3.52 3.47
CA THR A 88 -20.92 4.22 3.25
C THR A 88 -20.70 5.72 3.36
N ASN A 89 -21.69 6.53 2.98
CA ASN A 89 -21.66 7.97 3.25
C ASN A 89 -21.42 8.27 4.74
N ASN A 90 -21.98 7.45 5.65
CA ASN A 90 -21.72 7.60 7.08
C ASN A 90 -20.28 7.27 7.45
N THR A 91 -19.64 6.29 6.80
CA THR A 91 -18.21 5.98 6.98
C THR A 91 -17.34 7.18 6.62
N ILE A 92 -17.61 7.81 5.47
CA ILE A 92 -16.89 9.01 4.99
C ILE A 92 -17.13 10.18 5.95
N LEU A 93 -18.40 10.47 6.29
CA LEU A 93 -18.74 11.55 7.21
C LEU A 93 -18.12 11.33 8.59
N THR A 94 -18.03 10.09 9.06
CA THR A 94 -17.38 9.77 10.34
C THR A 94 -15.88 10.08 10.27
N ALA A 95 -15.18 9.63 9.22
CA ALA A 95 -13.76 9.92 9.04
C ALA A 95 -13.48 11.43 8.99
N VAL A 96 -14.26 12.18 8.21
CA VAL A 96 -14.14 13.65 8.11
C VAL A 96 -14.45 14.32 9.45
N SER A 97 -15.50 13.86 10.14
CA SER A 97 -15.87 14.39 11.46
C SER A 97 -14.77 14.17 12.49
N ILE A 98 -14.07 13.04 12.47
CA ILE A 98 -12.91 12.80 13.33
C ILE A 98 -11.87 13.89 13.05
N TYR A 99 -11.44 14.08 11.80
CA TYR A 99 -10.43 15.08 11.44
C TYR A 99 -10.81 16.50 11.85
N TYR A 100 -12.07 16.88 11.62
CA TYR A 100 -12.59 18.19 11.96
C TYR A 100 -12.65 18.41 13.48
N LEU A 101 -13.26 17.48 14.22
CA LEU A 101 -13.48 17.60 15.67
C LEU A 101 -12.16 17.49 16.47
N THR A 102 -11.19 16.73 15.98
CA THR A 102 -9.86 16.64 16.61
C THR A 102 -8.90 17.71 16.11
N ARG A 103 -9.29 18.53 15.13
CA ARG A 103 -8.45 19.58 14.51
C ARG A 103 -7.14 19.03 13.95
N THR A 104 -7.18 17.84 13.36
CA THR A 104 -5.98 17.12 12.92
C THR A 104 -5.70 17.20 11.43
N PHE A 105 -6.57 17.82 10.63
CA PHE A 105 -6.34 17.98 9.19
C PHE A 105 -5.00 18.68 8.90
N GLU A 106 -4.73 19.80 9.59
CA GLU A 106 -3.46 20.53 9.46
C GLU A 106 -2.26 19.65 9.81
N THR A 107 -2.28 18.98 10.96
CA THR A 107 -1.16 18.14 11.39
C THR A 107 -0.96 16.91 10.50
N ALA A 108 -2.04 16.36 9.95
CA ALA A 108 -1.99 15.23 9.03
C ALA A 108 -1.37 15.62 7.67
N ALA A 109 -1.41 16.89 7.28
CA ALA A 109 -0.76 17.36 6.06
C ALA A 109 0.77 17.34 6.13
N ASN A 110 1.34 17.43 7.33
CA ASN A 110 2.80 17.54 7.51
C ASN A 110 3.58 16.30 7.06
N ILE A 111 2.95 15.12 7.03
CA ILE A 111 3.63 13.89 6.58
C ILE A 111 4.12 14.02 5.13
N TYR A 112 3.38 14.73 4.28
CA TYR A 112 3.73 14.93 2.87
C TYR A 112 4.93 15.86 2.71
N PHE A 113 4.94 16.97 3.46
CA PHE A 113 6.09 17.88 3.52
C PHE A 113 7.36 17.18 4.04
N GLN A 114 7.22 16.28 5.00
CA GLN A 114 8.34 15.50 5.54
C GLN A 114 8.83 14.40 4.59
N ASN A 115 7.98 13.95 3.65
CA ASN A 115 8.26 12.84 2.75
C ASN A 115 8.02 13.24 1.28
N PRO A 116 8.77 14.23 0.75
CA PRO A 116 8.54 14.78 -0.60
C PRO A 116 8.83 13.77 -1.72
N ALA A 117 9.52 12.66 -1.41
CA ALA A 117 9.89 11.61 -2.33
C ALA A 117 8.83 10.50 -2.49
N GLY A 118 7.65 10.62 -1.85
CA GLY A 118 6.65 9.54 -1.78
C GLY A 118 6.25 8.92 -3.13
N PHE A 119 6.33 9.70 -4.21
CA PHE A 119 5.99 9.29 -5.57
C PHE A 119 7.20 9.24 -6.53
N GLN A 120 8.43 9.10 -6.04
CA GLN A 120 9.58 8.91 -6.92
C GLN A 120 9.57 7.52 -7.58
N GLN A 121 10.00 7.45 -8.85
CA GLN A 121 10.14 6.22 -9.63
C GLN A 121 11.50 5.54 -9.37
N GLN A 122 11.87 5.38 -8.10
CA GLN A 122 13.10 4.71 -7.70
C GLN A 122 12.76 3.45 -6.92
N LEU A 123 13.48 2.36 -7.21
CA LEU A 123 13.43 1.15 -6.39
C LEU A 123 14.07 1.46 -5.03
N LEU A 124 13.26 1.46 -3.99
CA LEU A 124 13.73 1.54 -2.61
C LEU A 124 13.80 0.14 -2.03
N LYS A 125 15.02 -0.34 -1.81
CA LYS A 125 15.26 -1.62 -1.16
C LYS A 125 15.17 -1.47 0.36
N ALA A 126 14.50 -2.41 1.02
CA ALA A 126 14.46 -2.52 2.46
C ALA A 126 15.89 -2.61 3.02
N VAL A 127 16.13 -1.95 4.14
CA VAL A 127 17.44 -1.92 4.80
C VAL A 127 17.78 -3.23 5.52
N ASN A 128 16.83 -4.16 5.60
CA ASN A 128 16.96 -5.45 6.26
C ASN A 128 16.13 -6.53 5.53
N ASP A 129 16.33 -7.78 5.91
CA ASP A 129 15.66 -8.95 5.32
C ASP A 129 14.47 -9.43 6.17
N ILE A 130 13.82 -8.53 6.93
CA ILE A 130 12.62 -8.89 7.69
C ILE A 130 11.55 -9.43 6.71
N PRO A 131 10.90 -10.56 7.02
CA PRO A 131 9.85 -11.11 6.18
C PRO A 131 8.76 -10.10 5.83
N MET A 132 8.53 -9.91 4.54
CA MET A 132 7.57 -8.97 3.98
C MET A 132 6.38 -9.73 3.37
N GLY A 133 5.16 -9.31 3.71
CA GLY A 133 3.94 -9.74 3.03
C GLY A 133 3.33 -8.60 2.23
N PHE A 134 2.74 -8.91 1.08
CA PHE A 134 2.05 -7.93 0.24
C PHE A 134 0.67 -8.43 -0.16
N SER A 135 -0.35 -7.59 0.01
CA SER A 135 -1.72 -7.86 -0.40
C SER A 135 -2.11 -6.87 -1.48
N GLU A 136 -2.42 -7.39 -2.66
CA GLU A 136 -2.71 -6.62 -3.85
C GLU A 136 -4.22 -6.51 -4.08
N TYR A 137 -4.69 -5.28 -4.28
CA TYR A 137 -6.08 -4.94 -4.54
C TYR A 137 -6.22 -4.30 -5.92
N PRO A 138 -7.25 -4.65 -6.70
CA PRO A 138 -7.34 -4.26 -8.11
C PRO A 138 -7.55 -2.75 -8.30
N TYR A 139 -8.15 -2.07 -7.33
CA TYR A 139 -8.42 -0.62 -7.40
C TYR A 139 -7.50 0.20 -6.47
N GLU A 140 -6.37 -0.37 -6.04
CA GLU A 140 -5.28 0.45 -5.49
C GLU A 140 -4.70 1.32 -6.63
N GLY A 141 -4.45 2.59 -6.34
CA GLY A 141 -4.00 3.56 -7.34
C GLY A 141 -2.63 3.24 -7.93
N MET A 142 -1.81 2.47 -7.19
CA MET A 142 -0.49 2.03 -7.65
C MET A 142 -0.33 0.53 -7.62
N PHE A 143 -0.15 -0.06 -8.80
CA PHE A 143 0.17 -1.45 -8.98
C PHE A 143 1.68 -1.71 -8.88
N TYR A 144 2.04 -2.77 -8.16
CA TYR A 144 3.42 -3.25 -8.03
C TYR A 144 3.50 -4.72 -8.46
N PRO A 145 4.17 -5.05 -9.58
CA PRO A 145 4.28 -6.44 -10.00
C PRO A 145 5.15 -7.24 -9.00
N LYS A 146 4.80 -8.51 -8.82
CA LYS A 146 5.43 -9.37 -7.81
C LYS A 146 6.96 -9.45 -7.89
N PHE A 147 7.53 -9.47 -9.11
CA PHE A 147 8.98 -9.48 -9.28
C PHE A 147 9.64 -8.21 -8.73
N TYR A 148 8.97 -7.06 -8.86
CA TYR A 148 9.49 -5.78 -8.38
C TYR A 148 9.42 -5.72 -6.85
N LEU A 149 8.34 -6.22 -6.26
CA LEU A 149 8.20 -6.39 -4.81
C LEU A 149 9.27 -7.31 -4.22
N ALA A 150 9.60 -8.41 -4.89
CA ALA A 150 10.67 -9.32 -4.46
C ALA A 150 12.06 -8.66 -4.48
N GLU A 151 12.26 -7.63 -5.30
CA GLU A 151 13.49 -6.84 -5.30
C GLU A 151 13.50 -5.74 -4.23
N MET A 152 12.33 -5.28 -3.80
CA MET A 152 12.20 -4.30 -2.72
C MET A 152 12.52 -4.91 -1.34
N GLY A 153 12.28 -6.20 -1.11
CA GLY A 153 12.57 -6.83 0.17
C GLY A 153 12.30 -8.34 0.19
N ASN A 154 12.44 -8.96 1.36
CA ASN A 154 12.22 -10.40 1.56
C ASN A 154 10.73 -10.76 1.47
N LEU A 155 10.16 -10.79 0.26
CA LEU A 155 8.76 -11.09 0.01
C LEU A 155 8.46 -12.58 0.26
N VAL A 156 7.86 -12.88 1.42
CA VAL A 156 7.51 -14.26 1.84
C VAL A 156 6.04 -14.59 1.60
N TYR A 157 5.21 -13.58 1.37
CA TYR A 157 3.77 -13.74 1.17
C TYR A 157 3.27 -12.71 0.15
N HIS A 158 2.49 -13.18 -0.82
CA HIS A 158 1.84 -12.33 -1.81
C HIS A 158 0.42 -12.87 -2.08
N SER A 159 -0.56 -11.98 -2.05
CA SER A 159 -1.97 -12.29 -2.32
C SER A 159 -2.53 -11.28 -3.31
N ALA A 160 -3.39 -11.72 -4.21
CA ALA A 160 -4.08 -10.84 -5.16
C ALA A 160 -5.59 -11.08 -5.10
N HIS A 161 -6.35 -10.00 -4.94
CA HIS A 161 -7.79 -10.05 -4.69
C HIS A 161 -8.60 -9.61 -5.91
N LYS A 162 -9.87 -10.00 -5.95
CA LYS A 162 -10.81 -9.62 -7.04
C LYS A 162 -11.65 -8.38 -6.73
N ARG A 163 -11.59 -7.89 -5.49
CA ARG A 163 -12.39 -6.78 -4.95
C ARG A 163 -11.55 -5.99 -3.95
N GLY A 164 -11.78 -4.69 -3.91
CA GLY A 164 -11.17 -3.73 -3.00
C GLY A 164 -10.23 -2.74 -3.67
N GLY A 165 -10.07 -1.56 -3.06
CA GLY A 165 -9.13 -0.52 -3.47
C GLY A 165 -8.19 -0.10 -2.34
N HIS A 166 -7.85 1.18 -2.31
CA HIS A 166 -6.90 1.79 -1.39
C HIS A 166 -7.28 1.59 0.08
N PHE A 167 -8.57 1.74 0.40
CA PHE A 167 -9.10 1.50 1.75
C PHE A 167 -9.40 0.01 1.99
N SER A 168 -8.46 -0.87 1.66
CA SER A 168 -8.62 -2.34 1.66
C SER A 168 -9.30 -2.93 2.89
N ALA A 169 -8.97 -2.44 4.09
CA ALA A 169 -9.58 -2.87 5.35
C ALA A 169 -11.07 -2.52 5.48
N LEU A 170 -11.56 -1.51 4.76
CA LEU A 170 -12.97 -1.12 4.67
C LEU A 170 -13.65 -1.73 3.44
N ASP A 171 -12.93 -1.84 2.34
CA ASP A 171 -13.44 -2.26 1.05
C ASP A 171 -13.58 -3.77 0.91
N ASN A 172 -12.64 -4.52 1.51
CA ASN A 172 -12.70 -5.96 1.57
C ASN A 172 -12.16 -6.47 2.91
N PRO A 173 -12.86 -6.17 4.03
CA PRO A 173 -12.42 -6.55 5.37
C PRO A 173 -12.12 -8.05 5.53
N PRO A 174 -12.93 -8.99 4.97
CA PRO A 174 -12.64 -10.42 5.07
C PRO A 174 -11.28 -10.80 4.45
N ALA A 175 -10.96 -10.26 3.27
CA ALA A 175 -9.69 -10.52 2.60
C ALA A 175 -8.52 -9.91 3.38
N TYR A 176 -8.67 -8.66 3.83
CA TYR A 176 -7.65 -7.96 4.62
C TYR A 176 -7.27 -8.75 5.88
N VAL A 177 -8.27 -9.23 6.63
CA VAL A 177 -8.06 -10.01 7.85
C VAL A 177 -7.46 -11.39 7.57
N ASP A 178 -7.92 -12.08 6.51
CA ASP A 178 -7.38 -13.39 6.12
C ASP A 178 -5.89 -13.30 5.77
N ASP A 179 -5.49 -12.29 5.00
CA ASP A 179 -4.09 -12.09 4.61
C ASP A 179 -3.18 -11.81 5.80
N ILE A 180 -3.61 -10.97 6.77
CA ILE A 180 -2.86 -10.75 8.02
C ILE A 180 -2.69 -12.06 8.79
N ARG A 181 -3.76 -12.86 8.93
CA ARG A 181 -3.71 -14.14 9.65
C ARG A 181 -2.79 -15.14 8.96
N ARG A 182 -2.82 -15.20 7.64
CA ARG A 182 -1.93 -16.07 6.84
C ARG A 182 -0.48 -15.67 7.01
N LEU A 183 -0.17 -14.37 6.90
CA LEU A 183 1.18 -13.87 7.12
C LEU A 183 1.66 -14.20 8.54
N ALA A 184 0.88 -13.88 9.57
CA ALA A 184 1.23 -14.19 10.97
C ALA A 184 1.44 -15.69 11.19
N GLY A 185 0.58 -16.53 10.60
CA GLY A 185 0.73 -17.99 10.67
C GLY A 185 2.00 -18.51 9.99
N LEU A 186 2.40 -17.93 8.86
CA LEU A 186 3.66 -18.25 8.18
C LEU A 186 4.89 -17.90 9.04
N LEU A 187 4.87 -16.74 9.69
CA LEU A 187 5.96 -16.28 10.54
C LEU A 187 6.07 -17.14 11.81
N HIS A 188 4.94 -17.47 12.44
CA HIS A 188 4.94 -18.32 13.63
C HIS A 188 5.48 -19.73 13.36
N LYS A 189 5.10 -20.35 12.23
CA LYS A 189 5.64 -21.67 11.85
C LYS A 189 7.15 -21.65 11.64
N ARG A 190 7.67 -20.61 10.99
CA ARG A 190 9.12 -20.45 10.77
C ARG A 190 9.91 -20.34 12.07
N GLU A 191 9.37 -19.64 13.07
CA GLU A 191 10.00 -19.57 14.40
C GLU A 191 10.02 -20.94 15.09
N GLY A 192 8.94 -21.71 14.99
CA GLY A 192 8.86 -23.08 15.52
C GLY A 192 9.87 -24.03 14.86
N GLU A 193 9.94 -24.04 13.54
CA GLU A 193 10.91 -24.85 12.77
C GLU A 193 12.37 -24.44 13.06
N ALA A 194 12.64 -23.14 13.17
CA ALA A 194 13.95 -22.64 13.52
C ALA A 194 14.35 -23.07 14.95
N ALA A 195 13.43 -22.98 15.92
CA ALA A 195 13.66 -23.43 17.28
C ALA A 195 13.93 -24.93 17.36
N GLU A 196 13.11 -25.77 16.69
CA GLU A 196 13.30 -27.23 16.64
C GLU A 196 14.64 -27.61 16.01
N SER A 197 15.07 -26.94 14.93
CA SER A 197 16.36 -27.20 14.26
C SER A 197 17.59 -26.85 15.13
N THR A 198 17.44 -25.95 16.11
CA THR A 198 18.53 -25.58 17.02
C THR A 198 18.66 -26.50 18.24
N THR A 199 17.60 -27.23 18.59
CA THR A 199 17.61 -28.23 19.67
C THR A 199 18.32 -29.54 19.30
N ASP A 200 18.52 -29.81 18.01
CA ASP A 200 19.08 -31.10 17.52
C ASP A 200 20.62 -31.09 17.33
N ARG A 201 21.33 -30.15 17.95
CA ARG A 201 22.81 -30.12 17.95
C ARG A 201 23.39 -29.87 19.34
N LYS A 202 23.33 -30.84 20.25
CA LYS A 202 24.36 -31.09 21.29
C LYS A 202 24.23 -32.51 21.89
N GLU A 203 24.45 -33.56 21.10
CA GLU A 203 25.05 -34.79 21.67
C GLU A 203 26.56 -34.70 21.45
N TYR A 204 27.25 -34.08 22.42
CA TYR A 204 28.69 -34.28 22.55
C TYR A 204 28.89 -35.65 23.19
N HIS A 205 29.19 -36.65 22.37
CA HIS A 205 29.80 -37.89 22.85
C HIS A 205 31.13 -37.53 23.50
N VAL A 206 31.18 -37.61 24.83
CA VAL A 206 32.44 -37.67 25.57
C VAL A 206 32.78 -39.15 25.69
N GLU A 207 33.70 -39.62 24.85
CA GLU A 207 34.42 -40.86 25.13
C GLU A 207 35.49 -40.59 26.19
N LEU A 208 35.42 -41.34 27.30
CA LEU A 208 36.56 -41.70 28.14
C LEU A 208 36.45 -43.19 28.48
#